data_AF-A0A399D4B7-F1
#
_entry.id   AF-A0A399D4B7-F1
#
_cell.length_a   1.000
_cell.length_b   1.000
_cell.length_c   1.000
_cell.angle_alpha   90.00
_cell.angle_beta   90.00
_cell.angle_gamma   90.00
#
_symmetry.space_group_name_H-M   'P 1'
#
loop_
_entity.id
_entity.type
_entity.pdbx_description
1 polymer ?
#
loop_
_entity_poly.entity_id
_entity_poly.type
_entity_poly.pdbx_seq_one_letter_code
_entity_poly.pdbx_strand_id
1 'polypeptide(L)'
;MKAKKLTRLLIYFFLAVLFAFSGYAIIIYTANKPPVEEINRAREALASAKGKKTGKYAVESFKKAEKLYNDAIAEWEYQNRQFFMRRDFSFTSELAVKSYNQVMSSVEEADESRMKLKQDAEHKLALLKKQIEYFEKYYKNLALGSSILHLFSKGKTYFTEAQIEFKRDEYVQSLRSIFRAEQKLSQAEKLAFFKLTEFYNNYPGWQENTRLAYNLSQKGQIVFLIDKMESSLIVLKSGKEFKTFAVEFGENWMGDKAIKGDKATPEGIYKVQTKKSNSKTKYYKALLLNYPNKEDQKQYDELVRLGRISKNAGIGGLVEIHGEGGKGVHWTDGCIALENGEMDIVYRLGTVNTPVIIVGSRKSMEEYLN
;
A
#
# COMPACT_ATOMS: atom_id res chain seq x y z
N MET A 1 -77.93 -71.30 -32.24
CA MET A 1 -77.47 -71.16 -30.84
C MET A 1 -75.95 -70.94 -30.65
N LYS A 2 -75.08 -71.33 -31.61
CA LYS A 2 -73.61 -71.20 -31.49
C LYS A 2 -73.07 -69.77 -31.68
N ALA A 3 -73.68 -68.96 -32.57
CA ALA A 3 -73.21 -67.60 -32.87
C ALA A 3 -73.30 -66.60 -31.68
N LYS A 4 -74.35 -66.68 -30.86
CA LYS A 4 -74.52 -65.85 -29.64
C LYS A 4 -73.52 -66.20 -28.52
N LYS A 5 -73.02 -67.44 -28.50
CA LYS A 5 -72.04 -67.93 -27.51
C LYS A 5 -70.63 -67.48 -27.88
N LEU A 6 -70.29 -67.51 -29.18
CA LEU A 6 -69.01 -67.03 -29.70
C LEU A 6 -68.85 -65.50 -29.57
N THR A 7 -69.91 -64.73 -29.85
CA THR A 7 -69.92 -63.27 -29.64
C THR A 7 -69.75 -62.90 -28.16
N ARG A 8 -70.42 -63.59 -27.23
CA ARG A 8 -70.17 -63.39 -25.79
C ARG A 8 -68.73 -63.74 -25.39
N LEU A 9 -68.16 -64.81 -25.93
CA LEU A 9 -66.77 -65.21 -25.65
C LEU A 9 -65.76 -64.15 -26.13
N LEU A 10 -65.97 -63.60 -27.34
CA LEU A 10 -65.16 -62.52 -27.90
C LEU A 10 -65.28 -61.23 -27.07
N ILE A 11 -66.49 -60.91 -26.59
CA ILE A 11 -66.72 -59.75 -25.71
C ILE A 11 -65.99 -59.94 -24.37
N TYR A 12 -66.07 -61.12 -23.73
CA TYR A 12 -65.35 -61.39 -22.49
C TYR A 12 -63.83 -61.39 -22.67
N PHE A 13 -63.32 -61.92 -23.78
CA PHE A 13 -61.89 -61.84 -24.12
C PHE A 13 -61.45 -60.39 -24.32
N PHE A 14 -62.21 -59.59 -25.04
CA PHE A 14 -61.91 -58.17 -25.24
C PHE A 14 -61.93 -57.39 -23.92
N LEU A 15 -62.93 -57.64 -23.06
CA LEU A 15 -62.98 -57.05 -21.71
C LEU A 15 -61.80 -57.48 -20.84
N ALA A 16 -61.36 -58.74 -20.90
CA ALA A 16 -60.19 -59.22 -20.17
C ALA A 16 -58.88 -58.58 -20.67
N VAL A 17 -58.73 -58.43 -21.99
CA VAL A 17 -57.59 -57.72 -22.60
C VAL A 17 -57.61 -56.25 -22.22
N LEU A 18 -58.77 -55.60 -22.22
CA LEU A 18 -58.92 -54.19 -21.85
C LEU A 18 -58.64 -53.97 -20.36
N PHE A 19 -59.05 -54.91 -19.50
CA PHE A 19 -58.73 -54.90 -18.08
C PHE A 19 -57.23 -55.11 -17.83
N ALA A 20 -56.60 -56.10 -18.49
CA ALA A 20 -55.16 -56.33 -18.42
C ALA A 20 -54.36 -55.12 -18.95
N PHE A 21 -54.80 -54.50 -20.04
CA PHE A 21 -54.22 -53.29 -20.58
C PHE A 21 -54.40 -52.09 -19.62
N SER A 22 -55.56 -51.93 -19.00
CA SER A 22 -55.78 -50.90 -17.98
C SER A 22 -54.93 -51.12 -16.73
N GLY A 23 -54.78 -52.36 -16.27
CA GLY A 23 -53.91 -52.71 -15.15
C GLY A 23 -52.44 -52.44 -15.47
N TYR A 24 -51.99 -52.82 -16.66
CA TYR A 24 -50.64 -52.53 -17.15
C TYR A 24 -50.40 -51.02 -17.31
N ALA A 25 -51.36 -50.29 -17.86
CA ALA A 25 -51.30 -48.83 -17.99
C ALA A 25 -51.24 -48.14 -16.63
N ILE A 26 -52.00 -48.62 -15.63
CA ILE A 26 -51.95 -48.12 -14.24
C ILE A 26 -50.57 -48.41 -13.63
N ILE A 27 -50.03 -49.63 -13.78
CA ILE A 27 -48.71 -49.99 -13.26
C ILE A 27 -47.63 -49.08 -13.86
N ILE A 28 -47.59 -48.93 -15.19
CA ILE A 28 -46.62 -48.07 -15.88
C ILE A 28 -46.78 -46.60 -15.48
N TYR A 29 -48.02 -46.12 -15.37
CA TYR A 29 -48.30 -44.76 -14.91
C TYR A 29 -47.83 -44.52 -13.46
N THR A 30 -47.96 -45.52 -12.58
CA THR A 30 -47.51 -45.42 -11.19
C THR A 30 -46.01 -45.62 -11.00
N ALA A 31 -45.35 -46.35 -11.90
CA ALA A 31 -43.91 -46.60 -11.87
C ALA A 31 -43.09 -45.44 -12.48
N ASN A 32 -43.60 -44.81 -13.55
CA ASN A 32 -42.87 -43.78 -14.29
C ASN A 32 -43.32 -42.37 -13.89
N LYS A 33 -43.23 -42.07 -12.59
CA LYS A 33 -43.55 -40.74 -12.07
C LYS A 33 -42.48 -39.73 -12.49
N PRO A 34 -42.85 -38.53 -12.93
CA PRO A 34 -41.89 -37.47 -13.21
C PRO A 34 -41.07 -37.10 -11.96
N PRO A 35 -39.75 -36.82 -12.08
CA PRO A 35 -38.84 -36.59 -10.96
C PRO A 35 -38.90 -35.13 -10.48
N VAL A 36 -40.11 -34.68 -10.13
CA VAL A 36 -40.38 -33.27 -9.78
C VAL A 36 -39.61 -32.84 -8.53
N GLU A 37 -39.49 -33.73 -7.55
CA GLU A 37 -38.77 -33.48 -6.30
C GLU A 37 -37.28 -33.28 -6.55
N GLU A 38 -36.64 -34.17 -7.31
CA GLU A 38 -35.21 -34.12 -7.61
C GLU A 38 -34.85 -32.89 -8.44
N ILE A 39 -35.68 -32.57 -9.44
CA ILE A 39 -35.52 -31.37 -10.26
C ILE A 39 -35.67 -30.10 -9.41
N ASN A 40 -36.69 -30.04 -8.55
CA ASN A 40 -36.89 -28.89 -7.66
C ASN A 40 -35.72 -28.73 -6.67
N ARG A 41 -35.25 -29.82 -6.07
CA ARG A 41 -34.08 -29.79 -5.18
C ARG A 41 -32.83 -29.28 -5.89
N ALA A 42 -32.53 -29.77 -7.09
CA ALA A 42 -31.40 -29.29 -7.88
C ALA A 42 -31.55 -27.81 -8.25
N ARG A 43 -32.75 -27.39 -8.65
CA ARG A 43 -33.07 -25.99 -8.98
C ARG A 43 -32.87 -25.06 -7.78
N GLU A 44 -33.42 -25.42 -6.63
CA GLU A 44 -33.32 -24.66 -5.39
C GLU A 44 -31.87 -24.58 -4.91
N ALA A 45 -31.12 -25.68 -5.00
CA ALA A 45 -29.69 -25.71 -4.68
C ALA A 45 -28.90 -24.76 -5.60
N LEU A 46 -29.14 -24.79 -6.92
CA LEU A 46 -28.51 -23.88 -7.88
C LEU A 46 -28.84 -22.41 -7.59
N ALA A 47 -30.11 -22.10 -7.29
CA ALA A 47 -30.54 -20.75 -6.96
C ALA A 47 -29.87 -20.24 -5.68
N SER A 48 -29.83 -21.08 -4.64
CA SER A 48 -29.15 -20.77 -3.37
C SER A 48 -27.65 -20.56 -3.57
N ALA A 49 -26.97 -21.43 -4.31
CA ALA A 49 -25.54 -21.32 -4.61
C ALA A 49 -25.20 -20.06 -5.44
N LYS A 50 -26.07 -19.66 -6.38
CA LYS A 50 -25.93 -18.37 -7.08
C LYS A 50 -26.00 -17.18 -6.12
N GLY A 51 -26.97 -17.19 -5.19
CA GLY A 51 -27.10 -16.15 -4.16
C GLY A 51 -25.87 -16.03 -3.26
N LYS A 52 -25.19 -17.16 -2.98
CA LYS A 52 -23.94 -17.22 -2.21
C LYS A 52 -22.67 -16.91 -3.02
N LYS A 53 -22.79 -16.52 -4.29
CA LYS A 53 -21.67 -16.24 -5.19
C LYS A 53 -20.75 -17.45 -5.42
N THR A 54 -21.24 -18.69 -5.29
CA THR A 54 -20.46 -19.93 -5.53
C THR A 54 -19.76 -19.91 -6.89
N GLY A 55 -20.45 -19.44 -7.94
CA GLY A 55 -19.86 -19.31 -9.28
C GLY A 55 -18.68 -18.33 -9.41
N LYS A 56 -18.38 -17.51 -8.38
CA LYS A 56 -17.17 -16.66 -8.33
C LYS A 56 -15.96 -17.42 -7.79
N TYR A 57 -16.18 -18.38 -6.89
CA TYR A 57 -15.14 -19.06 -6.12
C TYR A 57 -14.92 -20.52 -6.53
N ALA A 58 -15.89 -21.16 -7.18
CA ALA A 58 -15.82 -22.52 -7.73
C ALA A 58 -16.38 -22.56 -9.17
N VAL A 59 -15.75 -21.79 -10.07
CA VAL A 59 -16.28 -21.51 -11.42
C VAL A 59 -16.53 -22.80 -12.22
N GLU A 60 -15.58 -23.74 -12.22
CA GLU A 60 -15.64 -24.95 -13.05
C GLU A 60 -16.65 -25.96 -12.51
N SER A 61 -16.57 -26.27 -11.21
CA SER A 61 -17.49 -27.18 -10.53
C SER A 61 -18.93 -26.67 -10.58
N PHE A 62 -19.15 -25.37 -10.44
CA PHE A 62 -20.47 -24.77 -10.54
C PHE A 62 -21.04 -24.83 -11.97
N LYS A 63 -20.23 -24.51 -12.98
CA LYS A 63 -20.62 -24.66 -14.40
C LYS A 63 -20.99 -26.10 -14.76
N LYS A 64 -20.27 -27.07 -14.20
CA LYS A 64 -20.57 -28.50 -14.39
C LYS A 64 -21.93 -28.87 -13.78
N ALA A 65 -22.26 -28.34 -12.60
CA ALA A 65 -23.57 -28.55 -11.98
C ALA A 65 -24.72 -27.95 -12.80
N GLU A 66 -24.53 -26.73 -13.34
CA GLU A 66 -25.50 -26.08 -14.24
C GLU A 66 -25.72 -26.89 -15.52
N LYS A 67 -24.63 -27.40 -16.11
CA LYS A 67 -24.72 -28.26 -17.29
C LYS A 67 -25.56 -29.52 -16.99
N LEU A 68 -25.27 -30.23 -15.90
CA LEU A 68 -26.01 -31.43 -15.50
C LEU A 68 -27.51 -31.15 -15.30
N TYR A 69 -27.86 -29.98 -14.74
CA TYR A 69 -29.26 -29.58 -14.59
C TYR A 69 -29.92 -29.28 -15.94
N ASN A 70 -29.25 -28.55 -16.82
CA ASN A 70 -29.76 -28.26 -18.16
C ASN A 70 -29.97 -29.56 -18.96
N ASP A 71 -29.03 -30.50 -18.86
CA ASP A 71 -29.15 -31.83 -19.46
C ASP A 71 -30.37 -32.58 -18.87
N ALA A 72 -30.60 -32.50 -17.55
CA ALA A 72 -31.78 -33.09 -16.90
C ALA A 72 -33.10 -32.48 -17.40
N ILE A 73 -33.17 -31.15 -17.56
CA ILE A 73 -34.36 -30.47 -18.07
C ILE A 73 -34.63 -30.84 -19.53
N ALA A 74 -33.59 -30.89 -20.37
CA ALA A 74 -33.73 -31.28 -21.77
C ALA A 74 -34.25 -32.72 -21.89
N GLU A 75 -33.73 -33.65 -21.07
CA GLU A 75 -34.22 -35.02 -21.03
C GLU A 75 -35.65 -35.09 -20.50
N TRP A 76 -35.99 -34.32 -19.46
CA TRP A 76 -37.35 -34.27 -18.91
C TRP A 76 -38.37 -33.82 -19.96
N GLU A 77 -38.04 -32.77 -20.73
CA GLU A 77 -38.86 -32.30 -21.84
C GLU A 77 -39.00 -33.36 -22.94
N TYR A 78 -37.91 -34.05 -23.27
CA TYR A 78 -37.92 -35.14 -24.25
C TYR A 78 -38.87 -36.27 -23.82
N GLN A 79 -38.78 -36.73 -22.58
CA GLN A 79 -39.65 -37.78 -22.03
C GLN A 79 -41.11 -37.34 -21.93
N ASN A 80 -41.38 -36.07 -21.62
CA ASN A 80 -42.74 -35.54 -21.58
C ASN A 80 -43.42 -35.52 -22.97
N ARG A 81 -42.64 -35.38 -24.06
CA ARG A 81 -43.13 -35.50 -25.44
C ARG A 81 -43.40 -36.94 -25.86
N GLN A 82 -42.82 -37.92 -25.18
CA GLN A 82 -43.09 -39.33 -25.46
C GLN A 82 -44.49 -39.72 -25.00
N PHE A 83 -45.05 -40.72 -25.69
CA PHE A 83 -46.31 -41.35 -25.32
C PHE A 83 -46.20 -41.95 -23.90
N PHE A 84 -47.25 -41.79 -23.08
CA PHE A 84 -47.17 -42.01 -21.63
C PHE A 84 -46.67 -43.42 -21.21
N MET A 85 -46.91 -44.45 -22.01
CA MET A 85 -46.44 -45.82 -21.73
C MET A 85 -44.97 -46.08 -22.07
N ARG A 86 -44.30 -45.17 -22.79
CA ARG A 86 -42.88 -45.27 -23.21
C ARG A 86 -41.95 -44.33 -22.45
N ARG A 87 -42.49 -43.55 -21.51
CA ARG A 87 -41.71 -42.58 -20.73
C ARG A 87 -40.81 -43.32 -19.75
N ASP A 88 -39.56 -42.91 -19.65
CA ASP A 88 -38.63 -43.36 -18.62
C ASP A 88 -37.89 -42.15 -18.06
N PHE A 89 -38.12 -41.86 -16.78
CA PHE A 89 -37.52 -40.72 -16.10
C PHE A 89 -36.30 -41.09 -15.26
N SER A 90 -35.83 -42.33 -15.32
CA SER A 90 -34.66 -42.80 -14.54
C SER A 90 -33.42 -41.94 -14.83
N PHE A 91 -33.13 -41.69 -16.10
CA PHE A 91 -32.00 -40.85 -16.52
C PHE A 91 -32.19 -39.38 -16.14
N THR A 92 -33.42 -38.84 -16.24
CA THR A 92 -33.75 -37.50 -15.74
C THR A 92 -33.45 -37.36 -14.24
N SER A 93 -33.91 -38.33 -13.43
CA SER A 93 -33.68 -38.34 -11.98
C SER A 93 -32.18 -38.46 -11.66
N GLU A 94 -31.46 -39.32 -12.37
CA GLU A 94 -30.01 -39.47 -12.21
C GLU A 94 -29.25 -38.17 -12.48
N LEU A 95 -29.56 -37.48 -13.58
CA LEU A 95 -28.94 -36.19 -13.93
C LEU A 95 -29.28 -35.11 -12.89
N ALA A 96 -30.53 -35.07 -12.40
CA ALA A 96 -30.96 -34.13 -11.37
C ALA A 96 -30.21 -34.35 -10.04
N VAL A 97 -30.07 -35.61 -9.60
CA VAL A 97 -29.30 -35.97 -8.39
C VAL A 97 -27.81 -35.66 -8.57
N LYS A 98 -27.22 -35.99 -9.74
CA LYS A 98 -25.83 -35.63 -10.06
C LYS A 98 -25.62 -34.13 -10.03
N SER A 99 -26.55 -33.34 -10.59
CA SER A 99 -26.51 -31.88 -10.52
C SER A 99 -26.54 -31.42 -9.07
N TYR A 100 -27.50 -31.86 -8.27
CA TYR A 100 -27.61 -31.50 -6.86
C TYR A 100 -26.32 -31.79 -6.08
N ASN A 101 -25.76 -33.00 -6.20
CA ASN A 101 -24.52 -33.38 -5.53
C ASN A 101 -23.33 -32.52 -6.01
N GLN A 102 -23.26 -32.22 -7.30
CA GLN A 102 -22.22 -31.36 -7.86
C GLN A 102 -22.36 -29.90 -7.38
N VAL A 103 -23.59 -29.40 -7.17
CA VAL A 103 -23.82 -28.10 -6.51
C VAL A 103 -23.25 -28.12 -5.11
N MET A 104 -23.61 -29.11 -4.29
CA MET A 104 -23.15 -29.20 -2.90
C MET A 104 -21.61 -29.23 -2.81
N SER A 105 -20.96 -30.04 -3.65
CA SER A 105 -19.50 -30.06 -3.75
C SER A 105 -18.92 -28.70 -4.20
N SER A 106 -19.54 -28.02 -5.17
CA SER A 106 -19.07 -26.69 -5.60
C SER A 106 -19.24 -25.62 -4.53
N VAL A 107 -20.25 -25.74 -3.66
CA VAL A 107 -20.46 -24.83 -2.53
C VAL A 107 -19.35 -25.01 -1.49
N GLU A 108 -19.01 -26.26 -1.16
CA GLU A 108 -17.89 -26.57 -0.26
C GLU A 108 -16.57 -26.03 -0.81
N GLU A 109 -16.25 -26.31 -2.08
CA GLU A 109 -15.07 -25.76 -2.77
C GLU A 109 -15.03 -24.23 -2.75
N ALA A 110 -16.19 -23.58 -2.97
CA ALA A 110 -16.30 -22.13 -2.94
C ALA A 110 -16.07 -21.56 -1.53
N ASP A 111 -16.58 -22.21 -0.49
CA ASP A 111 -16.40 -21.79 0.90
C ASP A 111 -14.93 -21.93 1.34
N GLU A 112 -14.28 -23.05 0.99
CA GLU A 112 -12.84 -23.26 1.22
C GLU A 112 -12.00 -22.21 0.48
N SER A 113 -12.28 -22.02 -0.81
CA SER A 113 -11.57 -21.04 -1.65
C SER A 113 -11.76 -19.61 -1.11
N ARG A 114 -12.99 -19.26 -0.70
CA ARG A 114 -13.28 -17.97 -0.09
C ARG A 114 -12.54 -17.78 1.22
N MET A 115 -12.50 -18.80 2.09
CA MET A 115 -11.78 -18.75 3.36
C MET A 115 -10.28 -18.55 3.14
N LYS A 116 -9.69 -19.27 2.18
CA LYS A 116 -8.28 -19.12 1.80
C LYS A 116 -7.97 -17.72 1.28
N LEU A 117 -8.80 -17.18 0.39
CA LEU A 117 -8.64 -15.82 -0.14
C LEU A 117 -8.79 -14.76 0.95
N LYS A 118 -9.71 -14.97 1.90
CA LYS A 118 -9.87 -14.09 3.07
C LYS A 118 -8.60 -14.07 3.90
N GLN A 119 -8.07 -15.24 4.27
CA GLN A 119 -6.85 -15.35 5.07
C GLN A 119 -5.64 -14.70 4.37
N ASP A 120 -5.48 -14.93 3.06
CA ASP A 120 -4.40 -14.30 2.27
C ASP A 120 -4.55 -12.78 2.22
N ALA A 121 -5.75 -12.27 1.95
CA ALA A 121 -6.01 -10.84 1.92
C ALA A 121 -5.78 -10.18 3.30
N GLU A 122 -6.24 -10.82 4.38
CA GLU A 122 -6.05 -10.34 5.75
C GLU A 122 -4.57 -10.26 6.12
N HIS A 123 -3.81 -11.32 5.84
CA HIS A 123 -2.37 -11.35 6.08
C HIS A 123 -1.64 -10.27 5.27
N LYS A 124 -1.92 -10.12 3.97
CA LYS A 124 -1.30 -9.11 3.12
C LYS A 124 -1.66 -7.68 3.53
N LEU A 125 -2.90 -7.42 3.94
CA LEU A 125 -3.30 -6.12 4.47
C LEU A 125 -2.53 -5.79 5.75
N ALA A 126 -2.33 -6.76 6.65
CA ALA A 126 -1.55 -6.55 7.86
C ALA A 126 -0.08 -6.22 7.54
N LEU A 127 0.53 -6.88 6.54
CA LEU A 127 1.89 -6.57 6.09
C LEU A 127 1.99 -5.17 5.48
N LEU A 128 1.08 -4.81 4.57
CA LEU A 128 1.08 -3.46 3.97
C LEU A 128 0.84 -2.37 5.00
N LYS A 129 0.02 -2.62 6.01
CA LYS A 129 -0.17 -1.67 7.12
C LYS A 129 1.15 -1.39 7.84
N LYS A 130 1.91 -2.44 8.19
CA LYS A 130 3.24 -2.29 8.80
C LYS A 130 4.21 -1.53 7.90
N GLN A 131 4.19 -1.80 6.60
CA GLN A 131 5.02 -1.09 5.61
C GLN A 131 4.67 0.40 5.55
N ILE A 132 3.38 0.76 5.55
CA ILE A 132 2.93 2.15 5.59
C ILE A 132 3.39 2.83 6.87
N GLU A 133 3.21 2.18 8.03
CA GLU A 133 3.65 2.71 9.32
C GLU A 133 5.16 2.92 9.38
N TYR A 134 5.94 1.98 8.83
CA TYR A 134 7.39 2.09 8.71
C TYR A 134 7.79 3.30 7.85
N PHE A 135 7.17 3.47 6.67
CA PHE A 135 7.44 4.61 5.81
C PHE A 135 7.06 5.94 6.48
N GLU A 136 5.93 5.98 7.18
CA GLU A 136 5.50 7.19 7.90
C GLU A 136 6.44 7.55 9.04
N LYS A 137 6.97 6.54 9.74
CA LYS A 137 7.92 6.74 10.84
C LYS A 137 9.26 7.29 10.36
N TYR A 138 9.83 6.72 9.29
CA TYR A 138 11.23 6.99 8.92
C TYR A 138 11.42 7.81 7.64
N TYR A 139 10.40 7.95 6.79
CA TYR A 139 10.59 8.58 5.48
C TYR A 139 9.69 9.78 5.22
N LYS A 140 8.53 9.89 5.90
CA LYS A 140 7.55 10.97 5.63
C LYS A 140 8.11 12.39 5.79
N ASN A 141 8.99 12.60 6.77
CA ASN A 141 9.55 13.93 7.08
C ASN A 141 10.88 14.20 6.34
N LEU A 142 11.37 13.24 5.55
CA LEU A 142 12.54 13.44 4.72
C LEU A 142 12.24 14.39 3.57
N ALA A 143 13.27 15.08 3.07
CA ALA A 143 13.20 15.91 1.86
C ALA A 143 13.06 15.04 0.60
N LEU A 144 11.95 14.31 0.45
CA LEU A 144 11.68 13.43 -0.68
C LEU A 144 11.11 14.20 -1.86
N GLY A 145 11.45 13.77 -3.08
CA GLY A 145 10.88 14.34 -4.30
C GLY A 145 9.38 14.05 -4.42
N SER A 146 8.66 14.92 -5.12
CA SER A 146 7.20 14.81 -5.35
C SER A 146 6.78 13.46 -5.95
N SER A 147 7.62 12.87 -6.80
CA SER A 147 7.39 11.54 -7.39
C SER A 147 7.29 10.43 -6.33
N ILE A 148 8.17 10.43 -5.32
CA ILE A 148 8.18 9.42 -4.25
C ILE A 148 6.93 9.58 -3.38
N LEU A 149 6.61 10.81 -2.99
CA LEU A 149 5.41 11.12 -2.19
C LEU A 149 4.11 10.78 -2.95
N HIS A 150 4.08 11.00 -4.27
CA HIS A 150 2.96 10.61 -5.11
C HIS A 150 2.78 9.09 -5.18
N LEU A 151 3.88 8.32 -5.35
CA LEU A 151 3.83 6.86 -5.31
C LEU A 151 3.30 6.36 -3.96
N PHE A 152 3.81 6.87 -2.86
CA PHE A 152 3.38 6.50 -1.51
C PHE A 152 1.88 6.82 -1.30
N SER A 153 1.46 8.03 -1.65
CA SER A 153 0.05 8.46 -1.53
C SER A 153 -0.89 7.58 -2.37
N LYS A 154 -0.50 7.27 -3.61
CA LYS A 154 -1.27 6.37 -4.49
C LYS A 154 -1.33 4.95 -3.94
N GLY A 155 -0.25 4.46 -3.34
CA GLY A 155 -0.21 3.19 -2.63
C GLY A 155 -1.19 3.14 -1.46
N LYS A 156 -1.24 4.19 -0.64
CA LYS A 156 -2.21 4.33 0.46
C LYS A 156 -3.67 4.37 -0.02
N THR A 157 -3.93 5.01 -1.16
CA THR A 157 -5.28 5.00 -1.76
C THR A 157 -5.71 3.58 -2.12
N TYR A 158 -4.85 2.81 -2.81
CA TYR A 158 -5.15 1.41 -3.15
C TYR A 158 -5.28 0.51 -1.91
N PHE A 159 -4.48 0.76 -0.88
CA PHE A 159 -4.62 0.07 0.40
C PHE A 159 -5.99 0.33 1.04
N THR A 160 -6.46 1.58 1.00
CA THR A 160 -7.77 1.96 1.54
C THR A 160 -8.91 1.32 0.73
N GLU A 161 -8.80 1.31 -0.60
CA GLU A 161 -9.73 0.61 -1.49
C GLU A 161 -9.78 -0.89 -1.16
N ALA A 162 -8.63 -1.54 -1.00
CA ALA A 162 -8.55 -2.94 -0.62
C ALA A 162 -9.22 -3.24 0.73
N GLN A 163 -9.06 -2.37 1.74
CA GLN A 163 -9.74 -2.54 3.03
C GLN A 163 -11.27 -2.44 2.91
N ILE A 164 -11.78 -1.55 2.05
CA ILE A 164 -13.22 -1.42 1.79
C ILE A 164 -13.74 -2.67 1.09
N GLU A 165 -13.03 -3.18 0.08
CA GLU A 165 -13.39 -4.41 -0.64
C GLU A 165 -13.36 -5.64 0.27
N PHE A 166 -12.35 -5.75 1.13
CA PHE A 166 -12.25 -6.81 2.13
C PHE A 166 -13.44 -6.81 3.09
N LYS A 167 -13.84 -5.64 3.60
CA LYS A 167 -15.01 -5.48 4.48
C LYS A 167 -16.34 -5.82 3.80
N ARG A 168 -16.39 -5.79 2.46
CA ARG A 168 -17.55 -6.16 1.64
C ARG A 168 -17.53 -7.64 1.21
N ASP A 169 -16.64 -8.45 1.76
CA ASP A 169 -16.41 -9.84 1.35
C ASP A 169 -15.94 -10.03 -0.10
N GLU A 170 -15.45 -8.95 -0.75
CA GLU A 170 -14.99 -8.96 -2.13
C GLU A 170 -13.48 -9.28 -2.20
N TYR A 171 -13.08 -10.44 -1.70
CA TYR A 171 -11.66 -10.80 -1.49
C TYR A 171 -10.81 -10.82 -2.78
N VAL A 172 -11.38 -11.23 -3.92
CA VAL A 172 -10.66 -11.22 -5.21
C VAL A 172 -10.33 -9.79 -5.64
N GLN A 173 -11.26 -8.85 -5.46
CA GLN A 173 -11.04 -7.44 -5.74
C GLN A 173 -10.02 -6.86 -4.75
N SER A 174 -10.21 -7.14 -3.46
CA SER A 174 -9.28 -6.76 -2.40
C SER A 174 -7.84 -7.18 -2.72
N LEU A 175 -7.62 -8.41 -3.16
CA LEU A 175 -6.28 -8.91 -3.53
C LEU A 175 -5.68 -8.17 -4.74
N ARG A 176 -6.50 -7.76 -5.71
CA ARG A 176 -6.03 -6.94 -6.84
C ARG A 176 -5.61 -5.55 -6.38
N SER A 177 -6.39 -4.94 -5.49
CA SER A 177 -6.09 -3.62 -4.91
C SER A 177 -4.86 -3.69 -4.00
N ILE A 178 -4.71 -4.77 -3.21
CA ILE A 178 -3.50 -5.08 -2.43
C ILE A 178 -2.27 -5.14 -3.34
N PHE A 179 -2.33 -5.89 -4.45
CA PHE A 179 -1.21 -5.99 -5.38
C PHE A 179 -0.80 -4.62 -5.95
N ARG A 180 -1.78 -3.78 -6.32
CA ARG A 180 -1.51 -2.40 -6.77
C ARG A 180 -0.90 -1.54 -5.67
N ALA A 181 -1.37 -1.67 -4.44
CA ALA A 181 -0.82 -0.96 -3.29
C ALA A 181 0.64 -1.38 -3.06
N GLU A 182 0.91 -2.68 -3.01
CA GLU A 182 2.24 -3.27 -2.82
C GLU A 182 3.24 -2.76 -3.86
N GLN A 183 2.88 -2.75 -5.15
CA GLN A 183 3.75 -2.22 -6.20
C GLN A 183 4.15 -0.76 -5.96
N LYS A 184 3.21 0.08 -5.51
CA LYS A 184 3.47 1.51 -5.31
C LYS A 184 4.22 1.79 -4.01
N LEU A 185 3.84 1.11 -2.92
CA LEU A 185 4.48 1.26 -1.62
C LEU A 185 5.93 0.76 -1.65
N SER A 186 6.17 -0.44 -2.19
CA SER A 186 7.52 -0.98 -2.31
C SER A 186 8.42 -0.15 -3.23
N GLN A 187 7.86 0.43 -4.30
CA GLN A 187 8.62 1.35 -5.15
C GLN A 187 8.96 2.65 -4.42
N ALA A 188 8.01 3.24 -3.69
CA ALA A 188 8.24 4.45 -2.91
C ALA A 188 9.29 4.22 -1.82
N GLU A 189 9.16 3.12 -1.08
CA GLU A 189 10.09 2.74 -0.02
C GLU A 189 11.50 2.51 -0.56
N LYS A 190 11.65 1.77 -1.67
CA LYS A 190 12.96 1.56 -2.30
C LYS A 190 13.63 2.87 -2.69
N LEU A 191 12.88 3.81 -3.27
CA LEU A 191 13.41 5.12 -3.67
C LEU A 191 13.75 6.00 -2.46
N ALA A 192 12.92 5.97 -1.42
CA ALA A 192 13.17 6.70 -0.17
C ALA A 192 14.41 6.15 0.55
N PHE A 193 14.53 4.83 0.67
CA PHE A 193 15.69 4.15 1.24
C PHE A 193 16.96 4.52 0.47
N PHE A 194 16.94 4.44 -0.87
CA PHE A 194 18.08 4.83 -1.69
C PHE A 194 18.51 6.28 -1.45
N LYS A 195 17.55 7.22 -1.39
CA LYS A 195 17.84 8.63 -1.07
C LYS A 195 18.42 8.81 0.33
N LEU A 196 17.95 8.04 1.30
CA LEU A 196 18.49 8.04 2.66
C LEU A 196 19.93 7.50 2.66
N THR A 197 20.20 6.38 1.98
CA THR A 197 21.55 5.85 1.83
C THR A 197 22.50 6.84 1.18
N GLU A 198 22.07 7.51 0.10
CA GLU A 198 22.87 8.54 -0.55
C GLU A 198 23.24 9.68 0.40
N PHE A 199 22.29 10.15 1.21
CA PHE A 199 22.53 11.14 2.25
C PHE A 199 23.59 10.66 3.25
N TYR A 200 23.46 9.43 3.76
CA TYR A 200 24.38 8.87 4.76
C TYR A 200 25.78 8.50 4.23
N ASN A 201 26.05 8.59 2.92
CA ASN A 201 27.41 8.41 2.39
C ASN A 201 28.44 9.38 3.02
N ASN A 202 27.98 10.56 3.47
CA ASN A 202 28.81 11.58 4.10
C ASN A 202 29.00 11.36 5.62
N TYR A 203 28.38 10.33 6.22
CA TYR A 203 28.38 10.08 7.66
C TYR A 203 29.77 10.04 8.33
N PRO A 204 30.81 9.40 7.75
CA PRO A 204 32.14 9.40 8.36
C PRO A 204 32.70 10.83 8.58
N GLY A 205 32.46 11.74 7.63
CA GLY A 205 32.85 13.14 7.76
C GLY A 205 32.05 13.88 8.82
N TRP A 206 30.75 13.57 8.94
CA TRP A 206 29.89 14.11 9.99
C TRP A 206 30.32 13.67 11.39
N GLN A 207 30.75 12.42 11.56
CA GLN A 207 31.29 11.93 12.84
C GLN A 207 32.56 12.69 13.23
N GLU A 208 33.47 12.91 12.28
CA GLU A 208 34.68 13.69 12.52
C GLU A 208 34.35 15.15 12.90
N ASN A 209 33.45 15.79 12.15
CA ASN A 209 33.01 17.16 12.41
C ASN A 209 32.30 17.28 13.77
N THR A 210 31.48 16.30 14.14
CA THR A 210 30.81 16.24 15.45
C THR A 210 31.85 16.15 16.56
N ARG A 211 32.83 15.25 16.45
CA ARG A 211 33.93 15.14 17.41
C ARG A 211 34.73 16.44 17.52
N LEU A 212 34.99 17.11 16.39
CA LEU A 212 35.64 18.42 16.38
C LEU A 212 34.81 19.45 17.17
N ALA A 213 33.48 19.48 17.01
CA ALA A 213 32.59 20.39 17.72
C ALA A 213 32.73 20.24 19.25
N TYR A 214 32.69 19.01 19.76
CA TYR A 214 32.88 18.74 21.19
C TYR A 214 34.30 19.09 21.66
N ASN A 215 35.33 18.78 20.87
CA ASN A 215 36.72 19.11 21.21
C ASN A 215 36.96 20.62 21.30
N LEU A 216 36.42 21.41 20.36
CA LEU A 216 36.48 22.88 20.40
C LEU A 216 35.76 23.40 21.65
N SER A 217 34.61 22.83 21.98
CA SER A 217 33.86 23.21 23.17
C SER A 217 34.57 22.89 24.47
N GLN A 218 35.24 21.73 24.57
CA GLN A 218 36.06 21.35 25.72
C GLN A 218 37.22 22.32 25.95
N LYS A 219 37.77 22.90 24.86
CA LYS A 219 38.80 23.96 24.92
C LYS A 219 38.25 25.33 25.33
N GLY A 220 36.99 25.41 25.77
CA GLY A 220 36.37 26.62 26.31
C GLY A 220 35.59 27.45 25.30
N GLN A 221 35.49 27.02 24.03
CA GLN A 221 34.70 27.74 23.03
C GLN A 221 33.20 27.44 23.17
N ILE A 222 32.36 28.42 22.85
CA ILE A 222 30.95 28.15 22.53
C ILE A 222 30.92 27.69 21.07
N VAL A 223 30.26 26.56 20.80
CA VAL A 223 30.10 26.00 19.44
C VAL A 223 28.63 25.81 19.15
N PHE A 224 28.20 26.16 17.94
CA PHE A 224 26.88 25.80 17.43
C PHE A 224 27.02 24.55 16.57
N LEU A 225 26.46 23.43 17.03
CA LEU A 225 26.41 22.18 16.29
C LEU A 225 25.00 22.00 15.73
N ILE A 226 24.88 21.95 14.41
CA ILE A 226 23.60 21.80 13.71
C ILE A 226 23.51 20.38 13.16
N ASP A 227 22.42 19.70 13.48
CA ASP A 227 22.09 18.36 13.00
C ASP A 227 20.87 18.45 12.09
N LYS A 228 21.06 18.17 10.80
CA LYS A 228 20.02 18.34 9.79
C LYS A 228 18.92 17.29 9.92
N MET A 229 19.26 16.04 10.20
CA MET A 229 18.31 14.94 10.38
C MET A 229 17.42 15.16 11.60
N GLU A 230 17.99 15.63 12.71
CA GLU A 230 17.23 15.96 13.93
C GLU A 230 16.59 17.35 13.88
N SER A 231 16.82 18.13 12.81
CA SER A 231 16.35 19.51 12.68
C SER A 231 16.65 20.35 13.91
N SER A 232 17.90 20.31 14.38
CA SER A 232 18.29 20.95 15.63
C SER A 232 19.56 21.79 15.55
N LEU A 233 19.62 22.84 16.37
CA LEU A 233 20.83 23.58 16.71
C LEU A 233 21.13 23.37 18.18
N ILE A 234 22.31 22.82 18.45
CA ILE A 234 22.81 22.48 19.77
C ILE A 234 23.93 23.45 20.12
N VAL A 235 23.77 24.15 21.22
CA VAL A 235 24.82 25.00 21.78
C VAL A 235 25.69 24.15 22.68
N LEU A 236 26.95 23.93 22.29
CA LEU A 236 27.95 23.25 23.10
C LEU A 236 28.72 24.26 23.96
N LYS A 237 28.86 23.96 25.25
CA LYS A 237 29.67 24.74 26.19
C LYS A 237 30.45 23.79 27.10
N SER A 238 31.77 23.98 27.20
CA SER A 238 32.65 23.16 28.04
C SER A 238 32.50 21.65 27.74
N GLY A 239 32.31 21.30 26.47
CA GLY A 239 32.16 19.90 26.03
C GLY A 239 30.81 19.26 26.31
N LYS A 240 29.80 20.02 26.75
CA LYS A 240 28.46 19.53 27.07
C LYS A 240 27.41 20.25 26.22
N GLU A 241 26.29 19.58 25.97
CA GLU A 241 25.10 20.20 25.38
C GLU A 241 24.46 21.13 26.40
N PHE A 242 24.54 22.44 26.14
CA PHE A 242 24.01 23.46 27.03
C PHE A 242 22.54 23.74 26.76
N LYS A 243 22.16 23.86 25.48
CA LYS A 243 20.78 24.04 25.00
C LYS A 243 20.63 23.47 23.60
N THR A 244 19.42 23.00 23.29
CA THR A 244 19.04 22.51 21.97
C THR A 244 17.78 23.24 21.53
N PHE A 245 17.76 23.67 20.28
CA PHE A 245 16.65 24.41 19.66
C PHE A 245 16.22 23.69 18.39
N ALA A 246 14.91 23.69 18.12
CA ALA A 246 14.40 23.24 16.83
C ALA A 246 14.77 24.25 15.75
N VAL A 247 15.09 23.77 14.55
CA VAL A 247 15.41 24.64 13.42
C VAL A 247 14.69 24.23 12.15
N GLU A 248 14.50 25.20 11.28
CA GLU A 248 13.98 25.00 9.94
C GLU A 248 15.08 25.27 8.91
N PHE A 249 15.00 24.57 7.78
CA PHE A 249 15.97 24.61 6.69
C PHE A 249 15.21 24.90 5.40
N GLY A 250 15.85 24.68 4.24
CA GLY A 250 15.15 24.65 2.96
C GLY A 250 14.54 23.30 2.63
N GLU A 251 13.66 23.30 1.64
CA GLU A 251 12.92 22.10 1.18
C GLU A 251 13.85 20.96 0.73
N ASN A 252 15.06 21.30 0.27
CA ASN A 252 16.07 20.34 -0.17
C ASN A 252 17.15 20.13 0.91
N TRP A 253 16.76 20.09 2.19
CA TRP A 253 17.72 19.98 3.29
C TRP A 253 18.57 18.71 3.23
N MET A 254 18.08 17.58 2.70
CA MET A 254 18.92 16.39 2.49
C MET A 254 19.88 16.49 1.30
N GLY A 255 19.74 17.51 0.45
CA GLY A 255 20.63 17.70 -0.69
C GLY A 255 21.97 18.30 -0.28
N ASP A 256 22.99 18.02 -1.09
CA ASP A 256 24.27 18.72 -1.00
C ASP A 256 24.14 20.14 -1.53
N LYS A 257 24.76 21.09 -0.82
CA LYS A 257 24.82 22.46 -1.28
C LYS A 257 25.90 22.63 -2.34
N ALA A 258 25.48 22.77 -3.59
CA ALA A 258 26.37 22.86 -4.75
C ALA A 258 26.23 24.19 -5.50
N ILE A 259 25.04 24.77 -5.54
CA ILE A 259 24.76 25.98 -6.35
C ILE A 259 23.73 26.90 -5.69
N LYS A 260 23.73 28.17 -6.08
CA LYS A 260 22.70 29.13 -5.70
C LYS A 260 21.31 28.62 -6.12
N GLY A 261 20.38 28.60 -5.17
CA GLY A 261 18.98 28.24 -5.40
C GLY A 261 18.67 26.75 -5.26
N ASP A 262 19.65 25.92 -4.89
CA ASP A 262 19.42 24.50 -4.59
C ASP A 262 18.60 24.25 -3.32
N LYS A 263 18.33 25.28 -2.52
CA LYS A 263 17.62 25.25 -1.23
C LYS A 263 18.24 24.28 -0.21
N ALA A 264 19.51 23.90 -0.39
CA ALA A 264 20.25 23.08 0.54
C ALA A 264 20.97 23.95 1.57
N THR A 265 20.98 23.49 2.83
CA THR A 265 21.85 24.04 3.88
C THR A 265 23.19 23.31 3.79
N PRO A 266 24.32 24.04 3.72
CA PRO A 266 25.61 23.39 3.51
C PRO A 266 26.05 22.60 4.74
N GLU A 267 26.88 21.60 4.52
CA GLU A 267 27.48 20.77 5.57
C GLU A 267 28.97 21.05 5.65
N GLY A 268 29.52 21.13 6.86
CA GLY A 268 30.93 21.43 7.06
C GLY A 268 31.21 22.33 8.27
N ILE A 269 32.38 22.97 8.22
CA ILE A 269 32.93 23.77 9.31
C ILE A 269 32.86 25.24 8.93
N TYR A 270 32.03 25.98 9.64
CA TYR A 270 31.79 27.40 9.45
C TYR A 270 32.11 28.19 10.71
N LYS A 271 32.04 29.51 10.57
CA LYS A 271 32.09 30.44 11.68
C LYS A 271 31.16 31.61 11.42
N VAL A 272 30.69 32.21 12.50
CA VAL A 272 29.95 33.47 12.43
C VAL A 272 30.89 34.55 11.89
N GLN A 273 30.61 35.04 10.69
CA GLN A 273 31.34 36.13 10.05
C GLN A 273 30.85 37.48 10.56
N THR A 274 29.53 37.65 10.72
CA THR A 274 28.93 38.92 11.13
C THR A 274 27.62 38.71 11.86
N LYS A 275 27.35 39.55 12.86
CA LYS A 275 26.07 39.61 13.57
C LYS A 275 25.24 40.77 13.04
N LYS A 276 23.99 40.50 12.67
CA LYS A 276 23.06 41.47 12.09
C LYS A 276 21.79 41.55 12.94
N SER A 277 21.33 42.77 13.16
CA SER A 277 20.07 43.09 13.84
C SER A 277 19.55 44.45 13.34
N ASN A 278 18.29 44.76 13.63
CA ASN A 278 17.64 45.99 13.17
C ASN A 278 17.75 46.12 11.63
N SER A 279 17.99 47.32 11.11
CA SER A 279 18.10 47.60 9.67
C SER A 279 19.24 46.88 8.92
N LYS A 280 20.10 46.10 9.62
CA LYS A 280 21.22 45.36 9.01
C LYS A 280 20.82 43.97 8.49
N THR A 281 19.59 43.52 8.76
CA THR A 281 19.05 42.25 8.25
C THR A 281 17.57 42.41 7.94
N LYS A 282 17.07 41.59 7.02
CA LYS A 282 15.64 41.48 6.74
C LYS A 282 14.89 40.59 7.75
N TYR A 283 15.64 39.83 8.56
CA TYR A 283 15.11 38.95 9.60
C TYR A 283 15.11 39.65 10.96
N TYR A 284 14.42 39.10 11.96
CA TYR A 284 14.48 39.58 13.35
C TYR A 284 15.93 39.81 13.86
N LYS A 285 16.76 38.76 13.81
CA LYS A 285 18.22 38.77 14.07
C LYS A 285 18.86 37.71 13.18
N ALA A 286 20.12 37.92 12.80
CA ALA A 286 20.85 36.96 11.98
C ALA A 286 22.35 36.88 12.31
N LEU A 287 22.90 35.68 12.18
CA LEU A 287 24.33 35.40 12.21
C LEU A 287 24.74 34.93 10.82
N LEU A 288 25.43 35.79 10.08
CA LEU A 288 25.97 35.46 8.76
C LEU A 288 27.14 34.49 8.94
N LEU A 289 27.09 33.36 8.24
CA LEU A 289 28.19 32.39 8.19
C LEU A 289 29.19 32.78 7.10
N ASN A 290 30.44 32.34 7.24
CA ASN A 290 31.48 32.51 6.23
C ASN A 290 31.33 31.56 5.02
N TYR A 291 30.10 31.24 4.62
CA TYR A 291 29.80 30.47 3.42
C TYR A 291 29.69 31.39 2.18
N PRO A 292 30.31 31.06 1.05
CA PRO A 292 31.24 29.93 0.87
C PRO A 292 32.61 30.20 1.51
N ASN A 293 33.21 29.16 2.09
CA ASN A 293 34.58 29.13 2.58
C ASN A 293 35.51 28.47 1.53
N LYS A 294 36.77 28.20 1.90
CA LYS A 294 37.76 27.61 0.99
C LYS A 294 37.41 26.18 0.57
N GLU A 295 36.92 25.37 1.49
CA GLU A 295 36.46 24.01 1.24
C GLU A 295 35.23 23.99 0.32
N ASP A 296 34.26 24.89 0.53
CA ASP A 296 33.10 25.03 -0.36
C ASP A 296 33.52 25.40 -1.78
N GLN A 297 34.44 26.37 -1.90
CA GLN A 297 34.97 26.78 -3.21
C GLN A 297 35.70 25.63 -3.91
N LYS A 298 36.50 24.85 -3.18
CA LYS A 298 37.19 23.67 -3.71
C LYS A 298 36.19 22.61 -4.21
N GLN A 299 35.14 22.33 -3.44
CA GLN A 299 34.09 21.38 -3.85
C GLN A 299 33.33 21.88 -5.08
N TYR A 300 32.98 23.17 -5.11
CA TYR A 300 32.33 23.81 -6.26
C TYR A 300 33.18 23.69 -7.54
N ASP A 301 34.46 24.05 -7.46
CA ASP A 301 35.39 24.00 -8.60
C ASP A 301 35.57 22.56 -9.11
N GLU A 302 35.58 21.57 -8.20
CA GLU A 302 35.60 20.15 -8.54
C GLU A 302 34.35 19.73 -9.33
N LEU A 303 33.15 20.10 -8.84
CA LEU A 303 31.89 19.78 -9.50
C LEU A 303 31.79 20.42 -10.89
N VAL A 304 32.28 21.65 -11.05
CA VAL A 304 32.39 22.30 -12.36
C VAL A 304 33.35 21.52 -13.26
N ARG A 305 34.53 21.15 -12.75
CA ARG A 305 35.55 20.41 -13.52
C ARG A 305 35.05 19.04 -13.99
N LEU A 306 34.31 18.33 -13.15
CA LEU A 306 33.70 17.04 -13.47
C LEU A 306 32.45 17.16 -14.37
N GLY A 307 32.02 18.37 -14.72
CA GLY A 307 30.82 18.62 -15.52
C GLY A 307 29.51 18.24 -14.80
N ARG A 308 29.54 18.15 -13.47
CA ARG A 308 28.35 17.86 -12.64
C ARG A 308 27.47 19.09 -12.47
N ILE A 309 28.06 20.29 -12.51
CA ILE A 309 27.36 21.56 -12.51
C ILE A 309 27.89 22.47 -13.62
N SER A 310 27.05 23.39 -14.10
CA SER A 310 27.44 24.36 -15.11
C SER A 310 28.44 25.37 -14.55
N LYS A 311 29.47 25.73 -15.33
CA LYS A 311 30.38 26.84 -15.00
C LYS A 311 29.68 28.20 -14.82
N ASN A 312 28.47 28.35 -15.38
CA ASN A 312 27.66 29.56 -15.27
C ASN A 312 26.73 29.53 -14.04
N ALA A 313 26.65 28.40 -13.34
CA ALA A 313 26.00 28.39 -12.03
C ALA A 313 26.81 29.30 -11.08
N GLY A 314 26.18 29.84 -10.05
CA GLY A 314 26.89 30.51 -8.97
C GLY A 314 26.96 29.58 -7.77
N ILE A 315 28.04 29.61 -6.99
CA ILE A 315 28.16 28.87 -5.72
C ILE A 315 27.12 29.33 -4.68
N GLY A 316 26.67 30.59 -4.76
CA GLY A 316 25.75 31.18 -3.80
C GLY A 316 26.49 31.90 -2.67
N GLY A 317 25.80 32.11 -1.56
CA GLY A 317 26.30 32.87 -0.40
C GLY A 317 25.16 33.22 0.55
N LEU A 318 25.44 34.06 1.54
CA LEU A 318 24.43 34.58 2.49
C LEU A 318 23.66 33.47 3.24
N VAL A 319 24.35 32.40 3.62
CA VAL A 319 23.80 31.41 4.55
C VAL A 319 23.88 32.00 5.97
N GLU A 320 22.74 32.07 6.63
CA GLU A 320 22.61 32.69 7.95
C GLU A 320 21.89 31.76 8.93
N ILE A 321 22.22 31.88 10.21
CA ILE A 321 21.36 31.44 11.31
C ILE A 321 20.49 32.64 11.71
N HIS A 322 19.17 32.56 11.57
CA HIS A 322 18.31 33.72 11.76
C HIS A 322 17.00 33.40 12.50
N GLY A 323 16.30 34.46 12.95
CA GLY A 323 14.97 34.36 13.55
C GLY A 323 13.85 34.08 12.53
N GLU A 324 12.59 34.25 12.90
CA GLU A 324 11.42 34.05 12.01
C GLU A 324 11.17 32.60 11.56
N GLY A 325 11.77 31.64 12.26
CA GLY A 325 11.36 30.23 12.24
C GLY A 325 10.11 29.98 13.09
N GLY A 326 9.84 28.71 13.38
CA GLY A 326 8.63 28.28 14.11
C GLY A 326 7.39 28.16 13.23
N LYS A 327 7.57 27.95 11.93
CA LYS A 327 6.50 27.73 10.95
C LYS A 327 6.03 26.27 10.89
N GLY A 328 6.80 25.34 11.46
CA GLY A 328 6.54 23.91 11.46
C GLY A 328 6.89 23.21 10.14
N VAL A 329 7.60 23.88 9.23
CA VAL A 329 7.98 23.35 7.90
C VAL A 329 9.34 23.90 7.47
N HIS A 330 10.09 23.15 6.66
CA HIS A 330 11.32 23.66 6.03
C HIS A 330 10.98 24.56 4.84
N TRP A 331 11.37 25.84 4.88
CA TRP A 331 10.99 26.87 3.89
C TRP A 331 12.13 27.77 3.42
N THR A 332 13.32 27.72 4.03
CA THR A 332 14.41 28.66 3.72
C THR A 332 15.04 28.36 2.35
N ASP A 333 15.86 29.27 1.83
CA ASP A 333 16.67 29.00 0.63
C ASP A 333 18.06 28.41 0.96
N GLY A 334 18.20 27.81 2.16
CA GLY A 334 19.45 27.23 2.67
C GLY A 334 20.00 27.87 3.94
N CYS A 335 19.23 28.77 4.57
CA CYS A 335 19.52 29.30 5.91
C CYS A 335 18.99 28.36 7.01
N ILE A 336 19.43 28.59 8.25
CA ILE A 336 18.95 27.91 9.46
C ILE A 336 18.03 28.87 10.23
N ALA A 337 16.74 28.61 10.25
CA ALA A 337 15.76 29.49 10.91
C ALA A 337 15.36 28.96 12.29
N LEU A 338 15.30 29.86 13.28
CA LEU A 338 14.88 29.61 14.66
C LEU A 338 13.68 30.50 15.02
N GLU A 339 12.91 30.09 16.02
CA GLU A 339 11.97 31.00 16.65
C GLU A 339 12.70 32.22 17.24
N ASN A 340 12.04 33.39 17.23
CA ASN A 340 12.69 34.64 17.65
C ASN A 340 13.25 34.60 19.08
N GLY A 341 12.53 33.96 20.01
CA GLY A 341 12.97 33.81 21.40
C GLY A 341 14.21 32.91 21.54
N GLU A 342 14.30 31.86 20.74
CA GLU A 342 15.48 30.99 20.68
C GLU A 342 16.66 31.71 20.01
N MET A 343 16.37 32.44 18.93
CA MET A 343 17.34 33.28 18.23
C MET A 343 17.95 34.34 19.15
N ASP A 344 17.21 34.90 20.11
CA ASP A 344 17.76 35.81 21.11
C ASP A 344 18.86 35.16 21.96
N ILE A 345 18.69 33.89 22.30
CA ILE A 345 19.68 33.13 23.07
C ILE A 345 20.90 32.84 22.19
N VAL A 346 20.69 32.32 20.99
CA VAL A 346 21.77 32.01 20.03
C VAL A 346 22.55 33.28 19.67
N TYR A 347 21.86 34.39 19.38
CA TYR A 347 22.48 35.66 19.04
C TYR A 347 23.28 36.25 20.21
N ARG A 348 22.84 36.08 21.46
CA ARG A 348 23.59 36.55 22.64
C ARG A 348 24.86 35.72 22.88
N LEU A 349 24.78 34.40 22.70
CA LEU A 349 25.91 33.50 22.92
C LEU A 349 26.94 33.53 21.79
N GLY A 350 26.51 33.77 20.56
CA GLY A 350 27.38 33.82 19.39
C GLY A 350 28.15 35.14 19.30
N THR A 351 29.43 35.06 18.97
CA THR A 351 30.31 36.19 18.64
C THR A 351 30.92 35.97 17.26
N VAL A 352 31.57 36.99 16.70
CA VAL A 352 32.34 36.81 15.45
C VAL A 352 33.43 35.76 15.71
N ASN A 353 33.58 34.83 14.77
CA ASN A 353 34.40 33.61 14.87
C ASN A 353 33.86 32.49 15.78
N THR A 354 32.65 32.58 16.35
CA THR A 354 32.00 31.40 16.97
C THR A 354 31.94 30.28 15.94
N PRO A 355 32.50 29.08 16.22
CA PRO A 355 32.42 27.94 15.33
C PRO A 355 30.97 27.48 15.16
N VAL A 356 30.62 27.17 13.91
CA VAL A 356 29.33 26.63 13.50
C VAL A 356 29.59 25.37 12.71
N ILE A 357 29.28 24.21 13.26
CA ILE A 357 29.52 22.91 12.65
C ILE A 357 28.16 22.39 12.17
N ILE A 358 28.03 22.13 10.88
CA ILE A 358 26.79 21.62 10.29
C ILE A 358 27.04 20.21 9.80
N VAL A 359 26.24 19.26 10.29
CA VAL A 359 26.32 17.84 9.91
C VAL A 359 24.97 17.35 9.43
N GLY A 360 24.98 16.33 8.57
CA GLY A 360 23.74 15.70 8.13
C GLY A 360 23.03 14.94 9.25
N SER A 361 23.77 14.16 10.04
CA SER A 361 23.28 13.44 11.22
C SER A 361 24.42 13.14 12.18
N ARG A 362 24.14 13.17 13.49
CA ARG A 362 25.06 12.66 14.52
C ARG A 362 24.87 11.18 14.83
N LYS A 363 23.70 10.61 14.49
CA LYS A 363 23.37 9.19 14.64
C LYS A 363 23.65 8.45 13.34
N SER A 364 23.99 7.17 13.42
CA SER A 364 24.16 6.32 12.22
C SER A 364 22.81 6.07 11.53
N MET A 365 22.87 5.56 10.30
CA MET A 365 21.65 5.17 9.58
C MET A 365 20.94 4.03 10.30
N GLU A 366 21.68 3.08 10.88
CA GLU A 366 21.13 1.99 11.66
C GLU A 366 20.45 2.51 12.93
N GLU A 367 21.05 3.46 13.65
CA GLU A 367 20.42 4.09 14.81
C GLU A 367 19.16 4.88 14.43
N TYR A 368 19.12 5.49 13.24
CA TYR A 368 17.95 6.18 12.74
C TYR A 368 16.79 5.24 12.38
N LEU A 369 17.10 4.06 11.82
CA LEU A 369 16.10 3.08 11.36
C LEU A 369 15.65 2.08 12.43
N ASN A 370 16.19 2.15 13.65
CA ASN A 370 15.74 1.39 14.81
C ASN A 370 14.74 2.24 15.63
#